data_AF-A0A955FJT8-F1
#
_entry.id   AF-A0A955FJT8-F1
#
_cell.length_a   1.000
_cell.length_b   1.000
_cell.length_c   1.000
_cell.angle_alpha   90.00
_cell.angle_beta   90.00
_cell.angle_gamma   90.00
#
_symmetry.space_group_name_H-M   'P 1'
#
loop_
_entity.id
_entity.type
_entity.pdbx_description
1 polymer ?
#
loop_
_entity_poly.entity_id
_entity_poly.type
_entity_poly.pdbx_seq_one_letter_code
_entity_poly.pdbx_strand_id
1 'polypeptide(L)'
;MTMNSDTDKSEIRERLAAQQHEIWAHWMQYLFSVCTENDDGTYIIPADKVKRWKYQLDTQYTDLTEDEKQSDREQADKVLEVLGSNERP
;
A
#
# COMPACT_ATOMS: atom_id res chain seq x y z
N MET A 1 -5.82 32.91 -16.73
CA MET A 1 -4.83 32.49 -15.73
C MET A 1 -4.51 31.03 -16.00
N THR A 2 -3.45 30.75 -16.75
CA THR A 2 -2.94 29.40 -16.96
C THR A 2 -2.19 29.04 -15.68
N MET A 3 -2.80 28.26 -14.79
CA MET A 3 -2.05 27.68 -13.68
C MET A 3 -1.00 26.74 -14.28
N ASN A 4 0.25 26.89 -13.84
CA ASN A 4 1.39 26.11 -14.30
C ASN A 4 1.10 24.62 -14.09
N SER A 5 1.02 23.86 -15.19
CA SER A 5 0.84 22.40 -15.19
C SER A 5 1.89 21.66 -14.36
N ASP A 6 3.07 22.27 -14.17
CA ASP A 6 4.13 21.72 -13.32
C ASP A 6 3.87 21.91 -11.82
N THR A 7 3.15 22.98 -11.43
CA THR A 7 2.72 23.18 -10.03
C THR A 7 1.67 22.16 -9.63
N ASP A 8 0.71 21.87 -10.52
CA ASP A 8 -0.34 20.86 -10.32
C ASP A 8 0.26 19.44 -10.25
N LYS A 9 1.23 19.12 -11.11
CA LYS A 9 1.99 17.86 -11.05
C LYS A 9 2.78 17.68 -9.76
N SER A 10 3.35 18.76 -9.20
CA SER A 10 4.08 18.69 -7.94
C SER A 10 3.12 18.45 -6.77
N GLU A 11 1.96 19.09 -6.76
CA GLU A 11 0.97 18.96 -5.70
C GLU A 11 0.34 17.56 -5.69
N ILE A 12 -0.05 17.04 -6.86
CA ILE A 12 -0.60 15.68 -6.96
C ILE A 12 0.45 14.63 -6.57
N ARG A 13 1.73 14.85 -6.89
CA ARG A 13 2.83 13.97 -6.46
C ARG A 13 2.91 13.89 -4.94
N GLU A 14 2.87 15.01 -4.24
CA GLU A 14 2.97 15.02 -2.77
C GLU A 14 1.77 14.35 -2.11
N ARG A 15 0.56 14.56 -2.66
CA ARG A 15 -0.65 13.88 -2.17
C ARG A 15 -0.60 12.36 -2.39
N LEU A 16 -0.13 11.93 -3.56
CA LEU A 16 0.09 10.50 -3.84
C LEU A 16 1.19 9.91 -2.95
N ALA A 17 2.27 10.65 -2.68
CA ALA A 17 3.34 10.22 -1.80
C ALA A 17 2.86 10.06 -0.35
N ALA A 18 2.05 11.00 0.14
CA ALA A 18 1.40 10.89 1.45
C ALA A 18 0.52 9.64 1.53
N GLN A 19 -0.33 9.40 0.54
CA GLN A 19 -1.18 8.20 0.50
C GLN A 19 -0.35 6.89 0.44
N GLN A 20 0.73 6.88 -0.34
CA GLN A 20 1.61 5.74 -0.44
C GLN A 20 2.32 5.45 0.89
N HIS A 21 2.68 6.49 1.64
CA HIS A 21 3.26 6.35 2.97
C HIS A 21 2.25 5.76 3.97
N GLU A 22 0.99 6.19 3.93
CA GLU A 22 -0.07 5.60 4.76
C GLU A 22 -0.30 4.12 4.44
N ILE A 23 -0.32 3.74 3.16
CA ILE A 23 -0.42 2.34 2.72
C ILE A 23 0.76 1.53 3.26
N TRP A 24 1.99 2.06 3.14
CA TRP A 24 3.17 1.40 3.70
C TRP A 24 3.08 1.25 5.22
N ALA A 25 2.70 2.31 5.94
CA ALA A 25 2.58 2.29 7.39
C ALA A 25 1.53 1.27 7.86
N HIS A 26 0.40 1.16 7.16
CA HIS A 26 -0.62 0.16 7.43
C HIS A 26 -0.08 -1.27 7.32
N TRP A 27 0.66 -1.59 6.27
CA TRP A 27 1.26 -2.92 6.10
C TRP A 27 2.37 -3.20 7.11
N MET A 28 3.16 -2.19 7.48
CA MET A 28 4.17 -2.33 8.54
C MET A 28 3.52 -2.60 9.90
N GLN A 29 2.45 -1.89 10.24
CA GLN A 29 1.68 -2.14 11.46
C GLN A 29 1.12 -3.57 11.46
N TYR A 30 0.55 -4.03 10.34
CA TYR A 30 0.08 -5.41 10.22
C TYR A 30 1.22 -6.42 10.42
N LEU A 31 2.35 -6.24 9.73
CA LEU A 31 3.53 -7.10 9.85
C LEU A 31 3.98 -7.20 11.30
N PHE A 32 4.21 -6.08 11.99
CA PHE A 32 4.65 -6.11 13.39
C PHE A 32 3.60 -6.68 14.33
N SER A 33 2.31 -6.43 14.08
CA SER A 33 1.22 -6.99 14.90
C SER A 33 1.11 -8.52 14.86
N VAL A 34 1.60 -9.16 13.79
CA VAL A 34 1.59 -10.62 13.65
C VAL A 34 2.95 -11.25 13.94
N CYS A 35 4.01 -10.45 14.13
CA CYS A 35 5.31 -10.92 14.53
C CYS A 35 5.43 -11.06 16.05
N THR A 36 6.36 -11.90 16.48
CA THR A 36 6.78 -11.95 17.88
C THR A 36 8.03 -11.11 18.05
N GLU A 37 7.97 -10.10 18.93
CA GLU A 37 9.14 -9.32 19.34
C GLU A 37 9.98 -10.11 20.36
N ASN A 38 11.30 -10.14 20.18
CA ASN A 38 12.26 -10.76 21.08
C ASN A 38 12.88 -9.71 22.02
N ASP A 39 13.53 -10.17 23.10
CA ASP A 39 14.18 -9.30 24.10
C ASP A 39 15.30 -8.41 23.52
N ASP A 40 15.88 -8.77 22.38
CA ASP A 40 16.93 -8.01 21.68
C ASP A 40 16.37 -7.00 20.66
N GLY A 41 15.04 -6.84 20.59
CA GLY A 41 14.35 -5.96 19.64
C GLY A 41 14.24 -6.53 18.23
N THR A 42 14.63 -7.79 18.00
CA THR A 42 14.36 -8.48 16.74
C THR A 42 12.93 -9.00 16.69
N TYR A 43 12.42 -9.24 15.48
CA TYR A 43 11.09 -9.80 15.27
C TYR A 43 11.16 -11.14 14.54
N ILE A 44 10.33 -12.08 14.97
CA ILE A 44 10.13 -13.38 14.31
C ILE A 44 8.80 -13.34 13.56
N ILE A 45 8.88 -13.53 12.24
CA ILE A 45 7.69 -13.66 11.38
C ILE A 45 7.18 -15.10 11.46
N PRO A 46 5.88 -15.35 11.72
CA PRO A 46 5.31 -16.69 11.70
C PRO A 46 5.50 -17.39 10.34
N ALA A 47 5.81 -18.69 10.37
CA ALA A 47 6.15 -19.44 9.16
C ALA A 47 5.01 -19.50 8.13
N ASP A 48 3.75 -19.52 8.58
CA ASP A 48 2.57 -19.47 7.71
C ASP A 48 2.46 -18.11 6.98
N LYS A 49 2.79 -17.01 7.66
CA LYS A 49 2.84 -15.67 7.06
C LYS A 49 3.97 -15.57 6.04
N VAL A 50 5.17 -16.05 6.38
CA VAL A 50 6.31 -16.12 5.43
C VAL A 50 5.91 -16.91 4.19
N LYS A 51 5.31 -18.09 4.35
CA LYS A 51 4.88 -18.93 3.23
C LYS A 51 3.86 -18.21 2.35
N ARG A 52 2.83 -17.62 2.96
CA ARG A 52 1.76 -16.90 2.25
C ARG A 52 2.31 -15.68 1.50
N TRP A 53 3.05 -14.81 2.17
CA TRP A 53 3.55 -13.58 1.57
C TRP A 53 4.57 -13.84 0.46
N LYS A 54 5.43 -14.87 0.61
CA LYS A 54 6.32 -15.29 -0.49
C LYS A 54 5.54 -15.80 -1.69
N TYR A 55 4.52 -16.63 -1.47
CA TYR A 55 3.65 -17.09 -2.56
C TYR A 55 2.99 -15.90 -3.28
N GLN A 56 2.41 -14.96 -2.54
CA GLN A 56 1.78 -13.78 -3.13
C GLN A 56 2.79 -12.89 -3.89
N LEU A 57 4.01 -12.74 -3.38
CA LEU A 57 5.09 -11.99 -4.04
C LEU A 57 5.51 -12.64 -5.38
N ASP A 58 5.57 -13.97 -5.43
CA ASP A 58 6.00 -14.74 -6.60
C ASP A 58 4.85 -15.01 -7.60
N THR A 59 3.60 -14.67 -7.25
CA THR A 59 2.40 -14.94 -8.06
C THR A 59 1.96 -13.66 -8.78
N GLN A 60 1.71 -13.75 -10.09
CA GLN A 60 1.18 -12.61 -10.83
C GLN A 60 -0.23 -12.26 -10.35
N TYR A 61 -0.59 -10.98 -10.36
CA TYR A 61 -1.92 -10.52 -9.93
C TYR A 61 -3.07 -11.30 -10.58
N THR A 62 -2.97 -11.64 -11.88
CA THR A 62 -4.01 -12.41 -12.59
C THR A 62 -4.25 -13.80 -12.00
N ASP A 63 -3.22 -14.38 -11.39
CA ASP A 63 -3.17 -15.75 -10.91
C ASP A 63 -3.47 -15.85 -9.40
N LEU A 64 -3.61 -14.70 -8.71
CA LEU A 64 -4.08 -14.62 -7.33
C LEU A 64 -5.56 -15.03 -7.23
N THR A 65 -5.96 -15.55 -6.07
CA THR A 65 -7.37 -15.76 -5.75
C THR A 65 -8.11 -14.42 -5.60
N GLU A 66 -9.44 -14.41 -5.75
CA GLU A 66 -10.21 -13.17 -5.63
C GLU A 66 -10.12 -12.52 -4.24
N ASP A 67 -9.99 -13.35 -3.20
CA ASP A 67 -9.80 -12.88 -1.82
C ASP A 67 -8.42 -12.22 -1.63
N GLU A 68 -7.38 -12.71 -2.30
CA GLU A 68 -6.04 -12.11 -2.25
C GLU A 68 -6.02 -10.78 -3.02
N LYS A 69 -6.59 -10.76 -4.24
CA LYS A 69 -6.73 -9.54 -5.04
C LYS A 69 -7.54 -8.46 -4.34
N GLN A 70 -8.45 -8.83 -3.46
CA GLN A 70 -9.29 -7.86 -2.75
C GLN A 70 -8.45 -6.86 -1.95
N SER A 71 -7.39 -7.33 -1.29
CA SER A 71 -6.49 -6.44 -0.55
C SER A 71 -5.73 -5.46 -1.45
N ASP A 72 -5.34 -5.89 -2.66
CA ASP A 72 -4.70 -5.03 -3.66
C ASP A 72 -5.68 -3.98 -4.21
N ARG A 73 -6.92 -4.40 -4.49
CA ARG A 73 -7.98 -3.49 -4.95
C ARG A 73 -8.28 -2.39 -3.92
N GLU A 74 -8.37 -2.75 -2.64
CA GLU A 74 -8.58 -1.78 -1.57
C GLU A 74 -7.46 -0.74 -1.47
N GLN A 75 -6.20 -1.11 -1.75
CA GLN A 75 -5.12 -0.12 -1.80
C GLN A 75 -5.17 0.71 -3.09
N ALA A 76 -5.55 0.11 -4.22
CA ALA A 76 -5.71 0.81 -5.49
C ALA A 76 -6.82 1.87 -5.42
N ASP A 77 -7.94 1.56 -4.75
CA ASP A 77 -9.06 2.48 -4.59
C ASP A 77 -8.65 3.75 -3.82
N LYS A 78 -7.82 3.64 -2.78
CA LYS A 78 -7.25 4.81 -2.07
C LYS A 78 -6.41 5.70 -2.98
N VAL A 79 -5.65 5.11 -3.89
CA VAL A 79 -4.86 5.87 -4.87
C VAL A 79 -5.80 6.58 -5.86
N LEU A 80 -6.86 5.91 -6.30
CA LEU A 80 -7.87 6.49 -7.19
C LEU A 80 -8.62 7.64 -6.52
N GLU A 81 -8.92 7.56 -5.22
CA GLU A 81 -9.53 8.65 -4.45
C GLU A 81 -8.67 9.92 -4.45
N VAL A 82 -7.34 9.79 -4.33
CA VAL A 82 -6.43 10.94 -4.42
C VAL A 82 -6.48 11.58 -5.80
N LEU A 83 -6.53 10.78 -6.86
CA LEU A 83 -6.60 11.26 -8.24
C LEU A 83 -7.96 11.88 -8.58
N GLY A 84 -9.06 11.27 -8.15
CA GLY A 84 -10.43 11.76 -8.37
C GLY A 84 -10.76 13.02 -7.57
N SER A 85 -10.13 13.20 -6.40
CA SER A 85 -10.24 14.44 -5.61
C SER A 85 -9.63 15.68 -6.28
N ASN A 86 -8.98 15.52 -7.45
CA ASN A 86 -8.50 16.63 -8.28
C ASN A 86 -9.55 17.13 -9.29
N GLU A 87 -10.69 16.46 -9.44
CA GLU A 87 -11.83 16.97 -10.19
C GLU A 87 -12.55 18.03 -9.34
N ARG A 88 -12.28 19.31 -9.61
CA ARG A 88 -13.11 20.40 -9.05
C ARG A 88 -14.53 20.31 -9.63
N PRO A 89 -15.58 20.58 -8.83
CA PRO A 89 -16.94 20.79 -9.37
C PRO A 89 -17.01 21.99 -10.32
#